data_AF-A0A086QL87-F1
#
_entry.id   AF-A0A086QL87-F1
#
_cell.length_a   1.000
_cell.length_b   1.000
_cell.length_c   1.000
_cell.angle_alpha   90.00
_cell.angle_beta   90.00
_cell.angle_gamma   90.00
#
_symmetry.space_group_name_H-M   'P 1'
#
loop_
_entity.id
_entity.type
_entity.pdbx_description
1 polymer ?
#
loop_
_entity_poly.entity_id
_entity_poly.type
_entity_poly.pdbx_seq_one_letter_code
_entity_poly.pdbx_strand_id
1 'polypeptide(L)'
;NLRVRRHCIRRLSKALLYARLLENLCHSETPCMQSPPPPVSDSKAAKGASGKKEETKSSGKKPQAEEGHALLRQPHALPAEEVAAYFLSLGCECVSLCDEKTKLESRAYRLSILAALEQEQENWEAARETLEELRQVYIHLKRVSSTHERETALFKTLLARTEPELRLCAFHSGGVASLAKAGLAGSDRGEKTSGEKRMQSSCPALVVWRGDEVFVEAEKPRKGVLGALSLVEEVQLLKTEALTTLAHADSAFEDSTLAERLEALSQEDAERLVER
;
A
#
# COMPACT_ATOMS: atom_id res chain seq x y z
N ASN A 1 0.93 10.54 -15.80
CA ASN A 1 1.15 9.68 -16.98
C ASN A 1 -0.10 8.84 -17.27
N LEU A 2 -0.92 9.21 -18.27
CA LEU A 2 -2.26 8.61 -18.48
C LEU A 2 -2.25 7.10 -18.76
N ARG A 3 -1.22 6.60 -19.45
CA ARG A 3 -1.07 5.15 -19.73
C ARG A 3 -0.86 4.33 -18.46
N VAL A 4 -0.05 4.85 -17.54
CA VAL A 4 0.22 4.20 -16.24
C VAL A 4 -1.05 4.15 -15.41
N ARG A 5 -1.77 5.28 -15.31
CA ARG A 5 -3.04 5.36 -14.58
C ARG A 5 -4.08 4.37 -15.12
N ARG A 6 -4.25 4.26 -16.44
CA ARG A 6 -5.13 3.25 -17.07
C ARG A 6 -4.70 1.82 -16.74
N HIS A 7 -3.40 1.54 -16.69
CA HIS A 7 -2.88 0.23 -16.31
C HIS A 7 -3.17 -0.08 -14.82
N CYS A 8 -2.97 0.91 -13.93
CA CYS A 8 -3.29 0.80 -12.51
C CYS A 8 -4.78 0.49 -12.29
N ILE A 9 -5.68 1.24 -12.92
CA ILE A 9 -7.13 1.01 -12.83
C ILE A 9 -7.51 -0.42 -13.27
N ARG A 10 -6.92 -0.93 -14.36
CA ARG A 10 -7.16 -2.31 -14.81
C ARG A 10 -6.65 -3.36 -13.82
N ARG A 11 -5.49 -3.13 -13.19
CA ARG A 11 -4.96 -4.04 -12.17
C ARG A 11 -5.79 -4.01 -10.90
N LEU A 12 -6.16 -2.82 -10.42
CA LEU A 12 -6.96 -2.65 -9.21
C LEU A 12 -8.37 -3.22 -9.39
N SER A 13 -9.00 -3.03 -10.56
CA SER A 13 -10.30 -3.63 -10.84
C SER A 13 -10.24 -5.16 -10.84
N LYS A 14 -9.19 -5.75 -11.43
CA LYS A 14 -8.96 -7.20 -11.36
C LYS A 14 -8.72 -7.66 -9.91
N ALA A 15 -7.90 -6.94 -9.14
CA ALA A 15 -7.64 -7.24 -7.74
C ALA A 15 -8.92 -7.16 -6.89
N LEU A 16 -9.79 -6.19 -7.17
CA LEU A 16 -11.06 -6.01 -6.49
C LEU A 16 -12.03 -7.17 -6.73
N LEU A 17 -12.03 -7.75 -7.95
CA LEU A 17 -12.79 -8.98 -8.22
C LEU A 17 -12.29 -10.13 -7.34
N TYR A 18 -10.98 -10.35 -7.24
CA TYR A 18 -10.42 -11.38 -6.37
C TYR A 18 -10.68 -11.10 -4.89
N ALA A 19 -10.61 -9.85 -4.45
CA ALA A 19 -10.91 -9.48 -3.07
C ALA A 19 -12.38 -9.75 -2.70
N ARG A 20 -13.31 -9.49 -3.62
CA ARG A 20 -14.74 -9.87 -3.45
C ARG A 20 -14.93 -11.37 -3.39
N LEU A 21 -14.25 -12.13 -4.24
CA LEU A 21 -14.29 -13.59 -4.19
C LEU A 21 -13.75 -14.10 -2.84
N LEU A 22 -12.64 -13.54 -2.37
CA LEU A 22 -12.06 -13.89 -1.08
C LEU A 22 -13.01 -13.57 0.09
N GLU A 23 -13.62 -12.38 0.10
CA GLU A 23 -14.63 -12.01 1.10
C GLU A 23 -15.81 -12.99 1.06
N ASN A 24 -16.34 -13.32 -0.12
CA ASN A 24 -17.44 -14.28 -0.26
C ASN A 24 -17.04 -15.68 0.25
N LEU A 25 -15.81 -16.12 0.00
CA LEU A 25 -15.30 -17.39 0.53
C LEU A 25 -15.19 -17.36 2.06
N CYS A 26 -14.70 -16.26 2.64
CA CYS A 26 -14.63 -16.11 4.10
C CYS A 26 -16.01 -16.08 4.75
N HIS A 27 -17.04 -15.63 4.04
CA HIS A 27 -18.43 -15.63 4.51
C HIS A 27 -19.19 -16.92 4.15
N SER A 28 -18.59 -17.82 3.37
CA SER A 28 -19.23 -19.08 3.00
C SER A 28 -19.27 -20.07 4.17
N GLU A 29 -20.28 -20.93 4.13
CA GLU A 29 -20.47 -22.00 5.09
C GLU A 29 -20.08 -23.33 4.44
N THR A 30 -19.44 -24.19 5.22
CA THR A 30 -19.07 -25.54 4.78
C THR A 30 -19.79 -26.59 5.62
N PRO A 31 -20.30 -27.67 5.00
CA PRO A 31 -20.95 -28.74 5.74
C PRO A 31 -19.92 -29.48 6.60
N CYS A 32 -20.21 -29.60 7.89
CA CYS A 32 -19.45 -30.41 8.84
C CYS A 32 -20.32 -31.59 9.30
N MET A 33 -19.75 -32.80 9.27
CA MET A 33 -20.41 -34.00 9.80
C MET A 33 -20.45 -33.93 11.32
N GLN A 34 -21.62 -34.16 11.93
CA GLN A 34 -21.82 -34.11 13.39
C GLN A 34 -21.04 -35.18 14.19
N SER A 35 -20.29 -36.09 13.54
CA SER A 35 -19.40 -37.04 14.21
C SER A 35 -18.15 -37.34 13.38
N PRO A 36 -16.97 -37.51 14.00
CA PRO A 36 -15.83 -38.09 13.31
C PRO A 36 -16.21 -39.51 12.87
N PRO A 37 -15.91 -39.92 11.62
CA PRO A 37 -16.13 -41.30 11.22
C PRO A 37 -15.37 -42.21 12.20
N PRO A 38 -15.99 -43.30 12.70
CA PRO A 38 -15.26 -44.27 13.52
C PRO A 38 -14.03 -44.73 12.73
N PRO A 39 -12.90 -45.02 13.41
CA PRO A 39 -11.70 -45.49 12.73
C PRO A 39 -12.06 -46.71 11.89
N VAL A 40 -11.88 -46.58 10.58
CA VAL A 40 -12.05 -47.67 9.61
C VAL A 40 -11.09 -48.78 10.03
N SER A 41 -11.64 -49.81 10.67
CA SER A 41 -10.98 -51.09 10.80
C SER A 41 -11.13 -51.81 9.47
N ASP A 42 -9.99 -52.11 8.86
CA ASP A 42 -9.89 -52.92 7.66
C ASP A 42 -10.69 -54.22 7.82
N SER A 43 -11.71 -54.42 6.99
CA SER A 43 -12.36 -55.72 6.81
C SER A 43 -13.01 -55.83 5.43
N LYS A 44 -12.22 -56.39 4.51
CA LYS A 44 -12.57 -57.21 3.34
C LYS A 44 -14.04 -57.23 2.86
N ALA A 45 -14.18 -56.81 1.60
CA ALA A 45 -14.86 -57.49 0.50
C ALA A 45 -16.37 -57.80 0.62
N ALA A 46 -17.15 -57.09 -0.19
CA ALA A 46 -18.31 -57.69 -0.87
C ALA A 46 -18.42 -57.13 -2.30
N LYS A 47 -18.40 -58.04 -3.27
CA LYS A 47 -18.59 -57.82 -4.70
C LYS A 47 -20.04 -57.43 -5.03
N GLY A 48 -20.20 -56.63 -6.09
CA GLY A 48 -21.21 -56.86 -7.11
C GLY A 48 -22.24 -55.75 -7.33
N ALA A 49 -22.24 -55.15 -8.53
CA ALA A 49 -23.39 -55.05 -9.46
C ALA A 49 -23.29 -53.82 -10.41
N SER A 50 -22.82 -54.11 -11.62
CA SER A 50 -23.18 -53.61 -12.95
C SER A 50 -24.22 -52.48 -13.18
N GLY A 51 -23.89 -51.61 -14.16
CA GLY A 51 -24.81 -51.01 -15.17
C GLY A 51 -25.48 -49.68 -14.74
N LYS A 52 -25.53 -48.60 -15.53
CA LYS A 52 -25.71 -48.47 -16.98
C LYS A 52 -25.19 -47.12 -17.46
N LYS A 53 -24.65 -47.15 -18.68
CA LYS A 53 -24.22 -46.03 -19.53
C LYS A 53 -25.43 -45.60 -20.38
N GLU A 54 -25.78 -44.33 -20.41
CA GLU A 54 -26.61 -43.76 -21.48
C GLU A 54 -26.01 -42.44 -21.97
N GLU A 55 -25.51 -42.50 -23.21
CA GLU A 55 -25.15 -41.37 -24.05
C GLU A 55 -26.42 -40.88 -24.76
N THR A 56 -26.66 -39.57 -24.81
CA THR A 56 -27.47 -38.97 -25.88
C THR A 56 -26.79 -37.71 -26.41
N LYS A 57 -26.62 -37.73 -27.73
CA LYS A 57 -25.93 -36.78 -28.60
C LYS A 57 -26.99 -36.11 -29.48
N SER A 58 -27.01 -34.79 -29.57
CA SER A 58 -27.51 -33.97 -30.69
C SER A 58 -27.44 -32.50 -30.27
N SER A 59 -27.22 -31.47 -31.07
CA SER A 59 -26.86 -31.27 -32.48
C SER A 59 -26.52 -29.77 -32.59
N GLY A 60 -25.63 -29.38 -33.51
CA GLY A 60 -25.01 -28.06 -33.48
C GLY A 60 -25.82 -26.90 -34.06
N LYS A 61 -25.40 -25.67 -33.70
CA LYS A 61 -25.36 -24.49 -34.58
C LYS A 61 -24.52 -23.38 -33.92
N LYS A 62 -23.54 -22.83 -34.65
CA LYS A 62 -22.86 -21.57 -34.32
C LYS A 62 -23.71 -20.41 -34.86
N PRO A 63 -23.71 -19.25 -34.17
CA PRO A 63 -22.93 -18.13 -34.71
C PRO A 63 -22.09 -17.42 -33.64
N GLN A 64 -21.05 -16.72 -34.10
CA GLN A 64 -20.18 -15.88 -33.29
C GLN A 64 -20.86 -14.56 -32.92
N ALA A 65 -20.81 -14.19 -31.65
CA ALA A 65 -20.77 -12.82 -31.15
C ALA A 65 -20.15 -12.85 -29.75
N GLU A 66 -19.35 -11.84 -29.40
CA GLU A 66 -18.56 -11.74 -28.17
C GLU A 66 -19.45 -11.66 -26.92
N GLU A 67 -19.90 -12.80 -26.43
CA GLU A 67 -20.58 -12.93 -25.14
C GLU A 67 -19.53 -13.16 -24.05
N GLY A 68 -19.23 -12.10 -23.30
CA GLY A 68 -18.41 -12.21 -22.10
C GLY A 68 -18.90 -13.34 -21.21
N HIS A 69 -18.05 -14.34 -21.01
CA HIS A 69 -18.17 -15.48 -20.09
C HIS A 69 -19.56 -15.63 -19.44
N ALA A 70 -20.52 -16.19 -20.18
CA ALA A 70 -21.86 -16.50 -19.66
C ALA A 70 -21.83 -17.46 -18.44
N LEU A 71 -20.70 -18.15 -18.21
CA LEU A 71 -20.44 -18.94 -17.00
C LEU A 71 -20.27 -18.11 -15.72
N LEU A 72 -20.13 -16.78 -15.82
CA LEU A 72 -20.03 -15.87 -14.67
C LEU A 72 -21.38 -15.25 -14.26
N ARG A 73 -22.49 -15.57 -14.96
CA ARG A 73 -23.78 -14.87 -14.77
C ARG A 73 -24.90 -15.70 -14.17
N GLN A 74 -24.69 -16.97 -13.85
CA GLN A 74 -25.71 -17.76 -13.17
C GLN A 74 -25.08 -18.63 -12.09
N PRO A 75 -25.31 -18.34 -10.80
CA PRO A 75 -25.20 -19.38 -9.81
C PRO A 75 -26.38 -20.32 -10.07
N HIS A 76 -26.11 -21.57 -10.46
CA HIS A 76 -27.03 -22.68 -10.21
C HIS A 76 -27.09 -22.98 -8.70
N ALA A 77 -27.20 -21.95 -7.87
CA ALA A 77 -27.32 -22.08 -6.44
C ALA A 77 -28.81 -22.10 -6.14
N LEU A 78 -29.29 -23.27 -5.75
CA LEU A 78 -30.48 -23.39 -4.90
C LEU A 78 -30.39 -22.29 -3.81
N PRO A 79 -31.50 -21.64 -3.41
CA PRO A 79 -31.48 -20.66 -2.34
C PRO A 79 -30.79 -21.23 -1.10
N ALA A 80 -30.08 -20.39 -0.34
CA ALA A 80 -29.29 -20.82 0.82
C ALA A 80 -30.09 -21.70 1.79
N GLU A 81 -31.40 -21.47 1.88
CA GLU A 81 -32.36 -22.26 2.65
C GLU A 81 -32.51 -23.71 2.14
N GLU A 82 -32.59 -23.92 0.82
CA GLU A 82 -32.66 -25.25 0.22
C GLU A 82 -31.34 -26.01 0.34
N VAL A 83 -30.21 -25.29 0.25
CA VAL A 83 -28.88 -25.85 0.47
C VAL A 83 -28.70 -26.27 1.94
N ALA A 84 -29.14 -25.43 2.87
CA ALA A 84 -29.13 -25.75 4.30
C ALA A 84 -30.05 -26.94 4.61
N ALA A 85 -31.26 -26.98 4.04
CA ALA A 85 -32.19 -28.10 4.19
C ALA A 85 -31.60 -29.41 3.64
N TYR A 86 -30.91 -29.36 2.50
CA TYR A 86 -30.20 -30.50 1.93
C TYR A 86 -29.10 -31.01 2.86
N PHE A 87 -28.25 -30.13 3.40
CA PHE A 87 -27.19 -30.55 4.33
C PHE A 87 -27.73 -31.04 5.67
N LEU A 88 -28.79 -30.43 6.20
CA LEU A 88 -29.50 -30.93 7.38
C LEU A 88 -30.07 -32.33 7.14
N SER A 89 -30.60 -32.62 5.94
CA SER A 89 -31.08 -33.96 5.60
C SER A 89 -29.96 -35.02 5.58
N LEU A 90 -28.71 -34.60 5.38
CA LEU A 90 -27.51 -35.43 5.42
C LEU A 90 -26.90 -35.57 6.83
N GLY A 91 -27.49 -34.93 7.85
CA GLY A 91 -26.90 -34.88 9.19
C GLY A 91 -25.65 -33.99 9.28
N CYS A 92 -25.50 -33.05 8.34
CA CYS A 92 -24.43 -32.07 8.31
C CYS A 92 -24.95 -30.72 8.80
N GLU A 93 -24.19 -30.07 9.68
CA GLU A 93 -24.42 -28.66 10.00
C GLU A 93 -23.52 -27.78 9.15
N CYS A 94 -24.08 -26.68 8.63
CA CYS A 94 -23.31 -25.66 7.95
C CYS A 94 -22.53 -24.86 9.00
N VAL A 95 -21.20 -24.96 8.97
CA VAL A 95 -20.31 -24.23 9.88
C VAL A 95 -19.58 -23.15 9.09
N SER A 96 -19.44 -21.97 9.69
CA SER A 96 -18.65 -20.88 9.14
C SER A 96 -17.20 -21.33 8.89
N LEU A 97 -16.71 -21.16 7.67
CA LEU A 97 -15.35 -21.56 7.31
C LEU A 97 -14.26 -20.76 8.04
N CYS A 98 -14.54 -19.48 8.33
CA CYS A 98 -13.58 -18.55 8.90
C CYS A 98 -14.12 -17.90 10.18
N ASP A 99 -13.18 -17.53 11.06
CA ASP A 99 -13.46 -16.73 12.25
C ASP A 99 -13.97 -15.34 11.86
N GLU A 100 -14.75 -14.72 12.76
CA GLU A 100 -15.28 -13.37 12.56
C GLU A 100 -14.17 -12.34 12.30
N LYS A 101 -13.01 -12.49 12.95
CA LYS A 101 -11.84 -11.65 12.71
C LYS A 101 -11.37 -11.73 11.26
N THR A 102 -11.23 -12.94 10.71
CA THR A 102 -10.81 -13.14 9.33
C THR A 102 -11.83 -12.60 8.33
N LYS A 103 -13.13 -12.69 8.64
CA LYS A 103 -14.18 -12.04 7.85
C LYS A 103 -14.01 -10.52 7.82
N LEU A 104 -13.71 -9.89 8.95
CA LEU A 104 -13.45 -8.45 9.03
C LEU A 104 -12.16 -8.05 8.29
N GLU A 105 -11.10 -8.84 8.39
CA GLU A 105 -9.85 -8.61 7.64
C GLU A 105 -10.06 -8.71 6.13
N SER A 106 -10.85 -9.70 5.67
CA SER A 106 -11.21 -9.82 4.25
C SER A 106 -11.99 -8.61 3.74
N ARG A 107 -12.92 -8.07 4.54
CA ARG A 107 -13.66 -6.85 4.24
C ARG A 107 -12.75 -5.63 4.20
N ALA A 108 -11.85 -5.48 5.17
CA ALA A 108 -10.87 -4.40 5.19
C ALA A 108 -9.96 -4.44 3.95
N TYR A 109 -9.52 -5.63 3.55
CA TYR A 109 -8.72 -5.82 2.34
C TYR A 109 -9.47 -5.38 1.09
N ARG A 110 -10.73 -5.81 0.90
CA ARG A 110 -11.56 -5.35 -0.23
C ARG A 110 -11.73 -3.84 -0.23
N LEU A 111 -12.09 -3.24 0.90
CA LEU A 111 -12.30 -1.80 1.03
C LEU A 111 -11.01 -1.03 0.70
N SER A 112 -9.84 -1.52 1.11
CA SER A 112 -8.55 -0.87 0.79
C SER A 112 -8.26 -0.82 -0.72
N ILE A 113 -8.55 -1.89 -1.46
CA ILE A 113 -8.38 -1.95 -2.91
C ILE A 113 -9.43 -1.07 -3.60
N LEU A 114 -10.65 -1.06 -3.09
CA LEU A 114 -11.76 -0.27 -3.62
C LEU A 114 -11.46 1.23 -3.48
N ALA A 115 -11.03 1.68 -2.30
CA ALA A 115 -10.61 3.07 -2.07
C ALA A 115 -9.46 3.48 -3.02
N ALA A 116 -8.44 2.64 -3.17
CA ALA A 116 -7.34 2.90 -4.11
C ALA A 116 -7.82 3.00 -5.57
N LEU A 117 -8.79 2.15 -5.96
CA LEU A 117 -9.39 2.20 -7.30
C LEU A 117 -10.18 3.48 -7.53
N GLU A 118 -10.97 3.93 -6.55
CA GLU A 118 -11.76 5.16 -6.64
C GLU A 118 -10.88 6.41 -6.68
N GLN A 119 -9.79 6.44 -5.89
CA GLN A 119 -8.76 7.47 -5.97
C GLN A 119 -8.12 7.52 -7.35
N GLU A 120 -7.72 6.37 -7.90
CA GLU A 120 -7.18 6.29 -9.26
C GLU A 120 -8.21 6.67 -10.33
N GLN A 121 -9.50 6.59 -10.05
CA GLN A 121 -10.58 7.06 -10.92
C GLN A 121 -10.94 8.55 -10.74
N GLU A 122 -10.30 9.27 -9.82
CA GLU A 122 -10.66 10.64 -9.41
C GLU A 122 -12.08 10.76 -8.83
N ASN A 123 -12.66 9.66 -8.35
CA ASN A 123 -13.95 9.67 -7.66
C ASN A 123 -13.75 9.96 -6.17
N TRP A 124 -13.40 11.21 -5.85
CA TRP A 124 -12.94 11.61 -4.50
C TRP A 124 -14.00 11.47 -3.41
N GLU A 125 -15.28 11.66 -3.72
CA GLU A 125 -16.39 11.53 -2.76
C GLU A 125 -16.60 10.06 -2.37
N ALA A 126 -16.73 9.17 -3.35
CA ALA A 126 -16.84 7.73 -3.13
C ALA A 126 -15.61 7.19 -2.39
N ALA A 127 -14.40 7.61 -2.80
CA ALA A 127 -13.16 7.24 -2.13
C ALA A 127 -13.13 7.68 -0.66
N ARG A 128 -13.71 8.84 -0.33
CA ARG A 128 -13.80 9.32 1.06
C ARG A 128 -14.71 8.44 1.89
N GLU A 129 -15.90 8.12 1.39
CA GLU A 129 -16.86 7.25 2.07
C GLU A 129 -16.27 5.87 2.33
N THR A 130 -15.59 5.30 1.33
CA THR A 130 -15.01 3.96 1.43
C THR A 130 -13.79 3.91 2.35
N LEU A 131 -13.00 5.00 2.41
CA LEU A 131 -11.95 5.17 3.42
C LEU A 131 -12.49 5.38 4.84
N GLU A 132 -13.61 6.09 4.99
CA GLU A 132 -14.29 6.26 6.29
C GLU A 132 -14.81 4.91 6.80
N GLU A 133 -15.44 4.11 5.93
CA GLU A 133 -15.81 2.72 6.23
C GLU A 133 -14.59 1.87 6.60
N LEU A 134 -13.51 1.94 5.81
CA LEU A 134 -12.26 1.21 6.08
C LEU A 134 -11.69 1.58 7.46
N ARG A 135 -11.70 2.86 7.81
CA ARG A 135 -11.25 3.35 9.12
C ARG A 135 -12.10 2.74 10.25
N GLN A 136 -13.42 2.65 10.10
CA GLN A 136 -14.29 2.02 11.09
C GLN A 136 -13.96 0.53 11.25
N VAL A 137 -13.73 -0.19 10.15
CA VAL A 137 -13.34 -1.60 10.19
C VAL A 137 -11.99 -1.79 10.88
N TYR A 138 -10.98 -0.94 10.62
CA TYR A 138 -9.70 -1.01 11.34
C TYR A 138 -9.82 -0.68 12.84
N ILE A 139 -10.70 0.25 13.23
CA ILE A 139 -11.00 0.51 14.64
C ILE A 139 -11.61 -0.74 15.29
N HIS A 140 -12.52 -1.42 14.59
CA HIS A 140 -13.14 -2.65 15.08
C HIS A 140 -12.12 -3.79 15.19
N LEU A 141 -11.31 -4.02 14.15
CA LEU A 141 -10.23 -5.00 14.15
C LEU A 141 -9.24 -4.77 15.30
N LYS A 142 -8.85 -3.52 15.56
CA LYS A 142 -7.99 -3.17 16.69
C LYS A 142 -8.60 -3.52 18.06
N ARG A 143 -9.93 -3.44 18.21
CA ARG A 143 -10.63 -3.83 19.44
C ARG A 143 -10.67 -5.35 19.60
N VAL A 144 -10.98 -6.06 18.52
CA VAL A 144 -11.00 -7.54 18.47
C VAL A 144 -9.60 -8.11 18.72
N SER A 145 -8.56 -7.47 18.20
CA SER A 145 -7.16 -7.88 18.36
C SER A 145 -6.50 -7.36 19.66
N SER A 146 -7.27 -6.90 20.64
CA SER A 146 -6.73 -6.23 21.84
C SER A 146 -5.83 -7.13 22.70
N THR A 147 -5.98 -8.45 22.57
CA THR A 147 -5.13 -9.47 23.21
C THR A 147 -3.72 -9.57 22.60
N HIS A 148 -3.52 -9.09 21.37
CA HIS A 148 -2.27 -9.20 20.64
C HIS A 148 -1.65 -7.83 20.34
N GLU A 149 -0.64 -7.44 21.13
CA GLU A 149 -0.01 -6.12 21.01
C GLU A 149 0.54 -5.84 19.60
N ARG A 150 1.16 -6.83 18.95
CA ARG A 150 1.70 -6.71 17.59
C ARG A 150 0.61 -6.32 16.58
N GLU A 151 -0.54 -6.96 16.64
CA GLU A 151 -1.67 -6.69 15.73
C GLU A 151 -2.28 -5.32 16.02
N THR A 152 -2.41 -4.94 17.29
CA THR A 152 -2.88 -3.58 17.63
C THR A 152 -1.94 -2.49 17.12
N ALA A 153 -0.63 -2.73 17.11
CA ALA A 153 0.36 -1.81 16.56
C ALA A 153 0.21 -1.71 15.03
N LEU A 154 0.00 -2.83 14.33
CA LEU A 154 -0.28 -2.84 12.88
C LEU A 154 -1.56 -2.06 12.54
N PHE A 155 -2.66 -2.26 13.27
CA PHE A 155 -3.88 -1.50 12.99
C PHE A 155 -3.74 -0.01 13.33
N LYS A 156 -2.92 0.36 14.33
CA LYS A 156 -2.58 1.77 14.58
C LYS A 156 -1.82 2.41 13.41
N THR A 157 -0.85 1.70 12.83
CA THR A 157 -0.09 2.23 11.68
C THR A 157 -0.97 2.32 10.43
N LEU A 158 -1.84 1.35 10.19
CA LEU A 158 -2.82 1.40 9.09
C LEU A 158 -3.81 2.56 9.26
N LEU A 159 -4.32 2.79 10.47
CA LEU A 159 -5.18 3.96 10.75
C LEU A 159 -4.46 5.29 10.50
N ALA A 160 -3.21 5.42 10.95
CA ALA A 160 -2.41 6.61 10.69
C ALA A 160 -2.14 6.84 9.19
N ARG A 161 -2.09 5.76 8.39
CA ARG A 161 -1.96 5.83 6.92
C ARG A 161 -3.26 6.28 6.22
N THR A 162 -4.43 5.92 6.74
CA THR A 162 -5.72 6.35 6.15
C THR A 162 -5.98 7.86 6.29
N GLU A 163 -5.38 8.51 7.29
CA GLU A 163 -5.58 9.95 7.55
C GLU A 163 -5.08 10.88 6.43
N PRO A 164 -3.85 10.76 5.90
CA PRO A 164 -3.44 11.55 4.74
C PRO A 164 -4.26 11.26 3.48
N GLU A 165 -4.74 10.02 3.29
CA GLU A 165 -5.59 9.63 2.17
C GLU A 165 -6.96 10.35 2.25
N LEU A 166 -7.56 10.43 3.45
CA LEU A 166 -8.79 11.20 3.68
C LEU A 166 -8.59 12.71 3.45
N ARG A 167 -7.45 13.26 3.88
CA ARG A 167 -7.09 14.67 3.63
C ARG A 167 -6.94 14.96 2.14
N LEU A 168 -6.35 14.04 1.38
CA LEU A 168 -6.25 14.14 -0.07
C LEU A 168 -7.65 14.18 -0.71
N CYS A 169 -8.54 13.26 -0.33
CA CYS A 169 -9.93 13.26 -0.82
C CYS A 169 -10.66 14.57 -0.49
N ALA A 170 -10.50 15.09 0.73
CA ALA A 170 -11.11 16.35 1.15
C ALA A 170 -10.60 17.56 0.36
N PHE A 171 -9.30 17.59 0.06
CA PHE A 171 -8.68 18.64 -0.76
C PHE A 171 -9.26 18.67 -2.17
N HIS A 172 -9.44 17.50 -2.79
CA HIS A 172 -9.98 17.41 -4.14
C HIS A 172 -11.50 17.60 -4.23
N SER A 173 -12.26 17.32 -3.16
CA SER A 173 -13.73 17.52 -3.15
C SER A 173 -14.18 18.93 -2.79
N GLY A 174 -13.43 19.67 -1.96
CA GLY A 174 -13.86 20.98 -1.44
C GLY A 174 -12.87 22.15 -1.60
N GLY A 175 -11.77 21.94 -2.33
CA GLY A 175 -10.71 22.94 -2.49
C GLY A 175 -9.99 23.29 -1.16
N VAL A 176 -9.13 24.31 -1.17
CA VAL A 176 -8.34 24.71 0.02
C VAL A 176 -9.19 25.08 1.26
N ALA A 177 -10.45 25.47 1.07
CA ALA A 177 -11.36 25.83 2.17
C ALA A 177 -11.84 24.62 2.99
N SER A 178 -11.94 23.42 2.40
CA SER A 178 -12.30 22.19 3.12
C SER A 178 -11.11 21.62 3.93
N LEU A 179 -9.87 21.88 3.49
CA LEU A 179 -8.66 21.46 4.21
C LEU A 179 -8.55 22.14 5.58
N ALA A 180 -8.89 23.43 5.67
CA ALA A 180 -8.94 24.16 6.93
C ALA A 180 -9.92 23.52 7.92
N LYS A 181 -11.10 23.08 7.44
CA LYS A 181 -12.08 22.36 8.27
C LYS A 181 -11.60 20.96 8.69
N ALA A 182 -10.90 20.24 7.81
CA ALA A 182 -10.36 18.91 8.11
C ALA A 182 -9.18 18.96 9.11
N GLY A 183 -8.33 20.00 9.05
CA GLY A 183 -7.24 20.23 10.00
C GLY A 183 -7.72 20.68 11.38
N LEU A 184 -8.83 21.42 11.45
CA LEU A 184 -9.40 21.90 12.71
C LEU A 184 -10.19 20.82 13.47
N ALA A 185 -10.78 19.84 12.78
CA ALA A 185 -11.52 18.75 13.42
C ALA A 185 -10.63 17.71 14.13
N GLY A 186 -9.31 17.75 13.93
CA GLY A 186 -8.33 16.89 14.60
C GLY A 186 -7.74 17.45 15.90
N SER A 187 -8.07 18.70 16.26
CA SER A 187 -7.45 19.42 17.38
C SER A 187 -8.46 19.80 18.47
N ASP A 188 -9.32 18.86 18.88
CA ASP A 188 -10.17 19.02 20.07
C ASP A 188 -9.72 18.11 21.22
N ARG A 189 -8.44 18.25 21.58
CA ARG A 189 -7.92 17.82 22.88
C ARG A 189 -7.60 19.07 23.68
N GLY A 190 -8.58 19.44 24.52
CA GLY A 190 -8.64 20.61 25.38
C GLY A 190 -7.32 21.23 25.81
N GLU A 191 -7.14 22.50 25.47
CA GLU A 191 -6.09 23.35 26.02
C GLU A 191 -6.74 24.31 27.02
N LYS A 192 -6.56 23.98 28.30
CA LYS A 192 -6.89 24.87 29.41
C LYS A 192 -5.94 26.07 29.37
N THR A 193 -6.54 27.24 29.41
CA THR A 193 -5.93 28.54 29.72
C THR A 193 -4.93 28.47 30.87
N SER A 194 -3.71 28.98 30.67
CA SER A 194 -3.08 29.98 31.56
C SER A 194 -1.61 30.18 31.20
N GLY A 195 -1.18 31.44 31.11
CA GLY A 195 0.21 31.80 31.37
C GLY A 195 0.87 32.62 30.28
N GLU A 196 0.51 33.90 30.20
CA GLU A 196 1.41 34.93 29.68
C GLU A 196 2.76 34.86 30.39
N LYS A 197 3.82 34.58 29.62
CA LYS A 197 5.13 35.16 29.84
C LYS A 197 5.78 35.42 28.49
N ARG A 198 5.60 36.67 28.05
CA ARG A 198 6.32 37.29 26.95
C ARG A 198 7.78 37.43 27.34
N MET A 199 8.70 36.85 26.57
CA MET A 199 10.02 37.45 26.35
C MET A 199 10.68 36.94 25.05
N GLN A 200 10.90 37.92 24.18
CA GLN A 200 11.99 38.08 23.21
C GLN A 200 12.05 37.18 21.94
N SER A 201 11.50 37.78 20.88
CA SER A 201 12.15 38.04 19.58
C SER A 201 12.83 36.88 18.84
N SER A 202 12.08 36.30 17.90
CA SER A 202 12.60 36.12 16.54
C SER A 202 11.60 36.75 15.58
N CYS A 203 11.97 37.79 14.86
CA CYS A 203 11.12 38.36 13.82
C CYS A 203 10.72 37.24 12.84
N PRO A 204 9.43 36.93 12.66
CA PRO A 204 9.01 36.00 11.62
C PRO A 204 9.44 36.56 10.26
N ALA A 205 10.01 35.71 9.40
CA ALA A 205 10.45 36.14 8.09
C ALA A 205 9.24 36.59 7.28
N LEU A 206 9.26 37.85 6.86
CA LEU A 206 8.25 38.44 5.99
C LEU A 206 8.40 37.84 4.61
N VAL A 207 7.41 37.06 4.17
CA VAL A 207 7.37 36.54 2.80
C VAL A 207 6.15 37.12 2.11
N VAL A 208 6.37 37.80 0.99
CA VAL A 208 5.29 38.34 0.16
C VAL A 208 4.71 37.19 -0.68
N TRP A 209 3.46 36.83 -0.41
CA TRP A 209 2.74 35.83 -1.20
C TRP A 209 1.55 36.48 -1.90
N ARG A 210 1.58 36.50 -3.23
CA ARG A 210 0.57 37.17 -4.08
C ARG A 210 0.34 38.65 -3.76
N GLY A 211 1.36 39.34 -3.27
CA GLY A 211 1.29 40.76 -2.92
C GLY A 211 0.90 41.03 -1.47
N ASP A 212 0.47 40.01 -0.72
CA ASP A 212 0.18 40.14 0.70
C ASP A 212 1.37 39.67 1.55
N GLU A 213 1.69 40.46 2.57
CA GLU A 213 2.76 40.17 3.52
C GLU A 213 2.30 39.13 4.54
N VAL A 214 2.89 37.92 4.47
CA VAL A 214 2.56 36.82 5.37
C VAL A 214 3.73 36.55 6.31
N PHE A 215 3.45 36.56 7.61
CA PHE A 215 4.41 36.19 8.64
C PHE A 215 4.40 34.67 8.84
N VAL A 216 5.51 34.02 8.52
CA VAL A 216 5.66 32.57 8.70
C VAL A 216 6.51 32.30 9.94
N GLU A 217 5.91 31.73 10.98
CA GLU A 217 6.66 31.17 12.09
C GLU A 217 7.32 29.86 11.65
N ALA A 218 8.63 29.72 11.91
CA ALA A 218 9.33 28.49 11.60
C ALA A 218 8.84 27.37 12.53
N GLU A 219 8.04 26.45 12.00
CA GLU A 219 7.58 25.25 12.70
C GLU A 219 8.76 24.46 13.29
N LYS A 220 8.55 23.85 14.47
CA LYS A 220 9.56 23.05 15.20
C LYS A 220 10.34 22.04 14.32
N PRO A 221 9.73 21.25 13.42
CA PRO A 221 10.49 20.38 12.51
C PRO A 221 11.40 21.15 11.55
N ARG A 222 10.97 22.32 11.06
CA ARG A 222 11.77 23.16 10.15
C ARG A 222 12.98 23.76 10.87
N LYS A 223 12.84 24.12 12.14
CA LYS A 223 13.98 24.53 12.99
C LYS A 223 15.00 23.39 13.15
N GLY A 224 14.53 22.16 13.33
CA GLY A 224 15.39 20.97 13.38
C GLY A 224 16.15 20.73 12.07
N VAL A 225 15.48 20.85 10.92
CA VAL A 225 16.12 20.72 9.60
C VAL A 225 17.12 21.84 9.35
N LEU A 226 16.78 23.09 9.67
CA LEU A 226 17.71 24.22 9.50
C LEU A 226 18.95 24.08 10.42
N GLY A 227 18.77 23.62 11.66
CA GLY A 227 19.89 23.33 12.56
C GLY A 227 20.76 22.15 12.09
N ALA A 228 20.15 21.12 11.47
CA ALA A 228 20.90 20.03 10.86
C ALA A 228 21.69 20.51 9.62
N LEU A 229 21.11 21.40 8.81
CA LEU A 229 21.81 21.99 7.67
C LEU A 229 22.98 22.88 8.10
N SER A 230 22.82 23.71 9.14
CA SER A 230 23.93 24.52 9.66
C SER A 230 25.04 23.66 10.26
N LEU A 231 24.70 22.58 10.96
CA LEU A 231 25.70 21.61 11.43
C LEU A 231 26.40 20.90 10.26
N VAL A 232 25.70 20.59 9.17
CA VAL A 232 26.31 20.02 7.97
C VAL A 232 27.25 21.03 7.29
N GLU A 233 26.90 22.32 7.27
CA GLU A 233 27.78 23.38 6.79
C GLU A 233 29.03 23.55 7.68
N GLU A 234 28.89 23.44 9.01
CA GLU A 234 30.00 23.52 9.96
C GLU A 234 30.91 22.29 9.94
N VAL A 235 30.35 21.10 9.69
CA VAL A 235 31.09 19.83 9.64
C VAL A 235 31.75 19.58 8.27
N GLN A 236 31.37 20.32 7.22
CA GLN A 236 32.10 20.33 5.95
C GLN A 236 33.44 21.07 6.08
N LEU A 237 34.40 20.39 6.70
CA LEU A 237 35.82 20.65 6.53
C LEU A 237 36.16 20.36 5.06
N LEU A 238 36.23 21.45 4.28
CA LEU A 238 36.54 21.55 2.85
C LEU A 238 35.33 21.36 1.92
N LYS A 239 34.93 22.46 1.28
CA LYS A 239 33.97 22.48 0.17
C LYS A 239 34.43 21.50 -0.91
N THR A 240 33.48 20.81 -1.54
CA THR A 240 33.74 19.85 -2.63
C THR A 240 34.61 20.45 -3.75
N GLU A 241 34.45 21.75 -4.02
CA GLU A 241 35.27 22.50 -4.97
C GLU A 241 36.76 22.52 -4.59
N ALA A 242 37.08 22.66 -3.30
CA ALA A 242 38.45 22.62 -2.79
C ALA A 242 39.06 21.21 -2.84
N LEU A 243 38.24 20.16 -2.71
CA LEU A 243 38.71 18.79 -2.89
C LEU A 243 38.97 18.47 -4.37
N THR A 244 38.16 19.01 -5.29
CA THR A 244 38.40 18.84 -6.73
C THR A 244 39.64 19.57 -7.21
N THR A 245 39.94 20.76 -6.69
CA THR A 245 41.16 21.49 -7.05
C THR A 245 42.41 20.80 -6.51
N LEU A 246 42.36 20.25 -5.28
CA LEU A 246 43.47 19.46 -4.74
C LEU A 246 43.68 18.16 -5.53
N ALA A 247 42.59 17.45 -5.87
CA ALA A 247 42.69 16.23 -6.68
C ALA A 247 43.26 16.49 -8.09
N HIS A 248 42.94 17.64 -8.70
CA HIS A 248 43.49 18.03 -10.00
C HIS A 248 44.94 18.54 -9.91
N ALA A 249 45.34 19.13 -8.79
CA ALA A 249 46.72 19.52 -8.54
C ALA A 249 47.62 18.29 -8.38
N ASP A 250 47.16 17.25 -7.67
CA ASP A 250 47.90 16.00 -7.50
C ASP A 250 48.05 15.25 -8.84
N SER A 251 46.99 15.18 -9.67
CA SER A 251 47.10 14.55 -11.00
C SER A 251 48.05 15.31 -11.94
N ALA A 252 48.04 16.65 -11.89
CA ALA A 252 48.93 17.46 -12.72
C ALA A 252 50.41 17.29 -12.32
N PHE A 253 50.69 17.04 -11.03
CA PHE A 253 52.04 16.76 -10.53
C PHE A 253 52.51 15.35 -10.92
N GLU A 254 51.63 14.35 -10.91
CA GLU A 254 51.96 13.00 -11.41
C GLU A 254 52.23 13.02 -12.92
N ASP A 255 51.45 13.77 -13.70
CA ASP A 255 51.65 13.88 -15.15
C ASP A 255 52.95 14.61 -15.51
N SER A 256 53.33 15.68 -14.78
CA SER A 256 54.59 16.39 -15.04
C SER A 256 55.82 15.54 -14.67
N THR A 257 55.76 14.81 -13.55
CA THR A 257 56.87 13.93 -13.13
C THR A 257 57.03 12.71 -14.04
N LEU A 258 55.93 12.18 -14.59
CA LEU A 258 55.98 11.13 -15.61
C LEU A 258 56.55 11.63 -16.94
N ALA A 259 56.19 12.84 -17.36
CA ALA A 259 56.74 13.45 -18.57
C ALA A 259 58.25 13.66 -18.47
N GLU A 260 58.74 14.20 -17.34
CA GLU A 260 60.18 14.37 -17.09
C GLU A 260 60.94 13.03 -17.09
N ARG A 261 60.35 11.97 -16.50
CA ARG A 261 60.94 10.62 -16.51
C ARG A 261 60.99 10.01 -17.92
N LEU A 262 59.98 10.25 -18.75
CA LEU A 262 59.96 9.79 -20.13
C LEU A 262 60.99 10.53 -20.99
N GLU A 263 61.17 11.85 -20.78
CA GLU A 263 62.22 12.61 -21.44
C GLU A 263 63.62 12.14 -21.02
N ALA A 264 63.84 11.87 -19.72
CA ALA A 264 65.10 11.33 -19.23
C ALA A 264 65.43 9.96 -19.85
N LEU A 265 64.45 9.05 -19.93
CA LEU A 265 64.63 7.76 -20.61
C LEU A 265 64.96 7.92 -22.10
N SER A 266 64.34 8.89 -22.78
CA SER A 266 64.64 9.17 -24.19
C SER A 266 66.07 9.67 -24.42
N GLN A 267 66.62 10.43 -23.47
CA GLN A 267 68.01 10.90 -23.50
C GLN A 267 68.98 9.74 -23.24
N GLU A 268 68.72 8.90 -22.24
CA GLU A 268 69.53 7.70 -21.97
C GLU A 268 69.54 6.72 -23.16
N ASP A 269 68.40 6.55 -23.84
CA ASP A 269 68.32 5.70 -25.03
C ASP A 269 69.04 6.32 -26.24
N ALA A 270 69.07 7.65 -26.35
CA ALA A 270 69.87 8.34 -27.36
C ALA A 270 71.38 8.21 -27.08
N GLU A 271 71.81 8.29 -25.82
CA GLU A 271 73.21 8.10 -25.42
C GLU A 271 73.68 6.66 -25.68
N ARG A 272 72.85 5.65 -25.39
CA ARG A 272 73.13 4.22 -25.70
C ARG A 272 73.34 3.94 -27.19
N LEU A 273 72.78 4.77 -28.08
CA LEU A 273 72.94 4.63 -29.54
C LEU A 273 74.20 5.30 -30.06
N VAL A 274 74.79 6.23 -29.31
CA VAL A 274 76.06 6.92 -29.68
C VAL A 274 77.29 6.17 -29.16
N GLU A 275 77.15 5.36 -28.10
CA GLU A 275 78.23 4.54 -27.53
C GLU A 275 78.43 3.15 -28.22
N ARG A 276 77.75 2.88 -29.35
CA ARG A 276 77.95 1.67 -30.18
C ARG A 276 78.54 2.00 -31.53
#